data_AF-B3P7Q0-F1
#
_entry.id   AF-B3P7Q0-F1
#
_cell.length_a   1.000
_cell.length_b   1.000
_cell.length_c   1.000
_cell.angle_alpha   90.00
_cell.angle_beta   90.00
_cell.angle_gamma   90.00
#
_symmetry.space_group_name_H-M   'P 1'
#
loop_
_entity.id
_entity.type
_entity.pdbx_description
1 polymer ?
#
loop_
_entity_poly.entity_id
_entity_poly.type
_entity_poly.pdbx_seq_one_letter_code
_entity_poly.pdbx_strand_id
1 'polypeptide(L)'
;MNRPSATKKDHVVLVTLTDSKRRAYLDDQSMDNDIRLLDSKSMLLRMPKSTTKPASLGEPPRYYRHLEFDGIGYEFDGHIRTEVGDLLGQMFRHRRHGSLLRISSQRNHNPSLLTRLLVTEVDLLMADMRCRLKAVNVDYFDVRKFDMVNMLVQPTGVPKRRMVSPSGKSVSSTKELFQWLTNDLTPLRSRGIGDDYLHFEFVYRDSLVLEHRIHLSVFHIFGSENRPDLVEFFTSLPSGRQNGSTLLNDCLKESFDFKSPAPAVVMFELPIAPDLKDSRRQILKMADVAFGCLEKARKMMSKSKCKPVSQSSTNLSKVSRSSGAQSSLRSVPDISLAHWRRTAKFSDEDYNGLAHWYGRIDSKFAELKLAMEQHLVDLYRRKSLDLRSEIRSINQDPSEENDESGGDGVRPQRPPRDLRSSSKIYSILKKDFKKLETEAEATTFAPTLRVYISTKNYELSEAEKALKQREVENLRLGLIQYISTSDSSVSGD
;
A
#
# COMPACT_ATOMS: atom_id res chain seq x y z
N MET A 1 -23.31 23.50 32.13
CA MET A 1 -23.05 22.44 33.13
C MET A 1 -22.05 21.46 32.54
N ASN A 2 -20.79 21.55 32.96
CA ASN A 2 -19.68 20.76 32.43
C ASN A 2 -19.55 19.45 33.21
N ARG A 3 -19.98 18.33 32.63
CA ARG A 3 -19.45 17.02 33.02
C ARG A 3 -18.04 16.90 32.44
N PRO A 4 -17.03 16.52 33.22
CA PRO A 4 -15.76 16.10 32.65
C PRO A 4 -16.04 14.82 31.85
N SER A 5 -15.81 14.85 30.54
CA SER A 5 -15.96 13.65 29.71
C SER A 5 -14.97 12.61 30.22
N ALA A 6 -15.48 11.43 30.57
CA ALA A 6 -14.66 10.24 30.80
C ALA A 6 -13.63 10.16 29.67
N THR A 7 -12.35 10.05 30.02
CA THR A 7 -11.20 10.14 29.10
C THR A 7 -11.47 9.37 27.82
N LYS A 8 -11.78 10.10 26.74
CA LYS A 8 -12.14 9.54 25.44
C LYS A 8 -10.94 8.76 24.90
N LYS A 9 -11.19 7.61 24.29
CA LYS A 9 -10.13 6.75 23.72
C LYS A 9 -9.40 7.53 22.61
N ASP A 10 -8.07 7.57 22.65
CA ASP A 10 -7.27 8.20 21.58
C ASP A 10 -7.38 7.40 20.27
N HIS A 11 -7.37 6.07 20.36
CA HIS A 11 -7.54 5.19 19.19
C HIS A 11 -8.91 4.51 19.18
N VAL A 12 -9.63 4.60 18.06
CA VAL A 12 -10.99 4.06 17.89
C VAL A 12 -11.00 3.10 16.69
N VAL A 13 -11.67 1.95 16.82
CA VAL A 13 -11.88 1.00 15.72
C VAL A 13 -13.35 0.90 15.36
N LEU A 14 -13.67 1.23 14.11
CA LEU A 14 -15.02 1.20 13.55
C LEU A 14 -15.13 0.12 12.47
N VAL A 15 -16.28 -0.52 12.39
CA VAL A 15 -16.65 -1.40 11.27
C VAL A 15 -17.81 -0.75 10.52
N THR A 16 -17.54 -0.31 9.30
CA THR A 16 -18.54 0.37 8.48
C THR A 16 -19.07 -0.52 7.38
N LEU A 17 -20.38 -0.76 7.37
CA LEU A 17 -21.06 -1.54 6.36
C LEU A 17 -21.12 -0.76 5.05
N THR A 18 -20.63 -1.35 3.97
CA THR A 18 -20.63 -0.74 2.63
C THR A 18 -21.46 -1.55 1.65
N ASP A 19 -22.32 -0.88 0.90
CA ASP A 19 -23.12 -1.47 -0.17
C ASP A 19 -22.87 -0.71 -1.47
N SER A 20 -22.19 -1.37 -2.41
CA SER A 20 -21.88 -0.80 -3.72
C SER A 20 -23.10 -0.69 -4.64
N LYS A 21 -24.21 -1.36 -4.32
CA LYS A 21 -25.45 -1.40 -5.11
C LYS A 21 -26.58 -0.54 -4.53
N ARG A 22 -26.55 -0.18 -3.24
CA ARG A 22 -27.55 0.71 -2.63
C ARG A 22 -27.21 2.18 -2.81
N ARG A 23 -27.90 2.84 -3.74
CA ARG A 23 -28.17 4.28 -3.63
C ARG A 23 -29.30 4.47 -2.62
N ALA A 24 -28.96 5.03 -1.46
CA ALA A 24 -29.88 5.61 -0.47
C ALA A 24 -31.08 4.74 0.01
N TYR A 25 -30.88 4.08 1.16
CA TYR A 25 -31.87 3.68 2.17
C TYR A 25 -32.96 2.62 1.86
N LEU A 26 -33.25 1.84 2.93
CA LEU A 26 -34.26 0.79 3.15
C LEU A 26 -34.11 -0.55 2.38
N ASP A 27 -33.47 -1.51 3.04
CA ASP A 27 -34.14 -2.73 3.53
C ASP A 27 -33.21 -3.50 4.49
N ASP A 28 -33.64 -3.86 5.68
CA ASP A 28 -32.76 -4.32 6.78
C ASP A 28 -32.45 -5.84 6.74
N GLN A 29 -32.65 -6.50 5.59
CA GLN A 29 -32.70 -7.96 5.50
C GLN A 29 -31.73 -8.63 4.52
N SER A 30 -30.66 -7.96 4.06
CA SER A 30 -29.69 -8.60 3.15
C SER A 30 -28.39 -9.06 3.82
N MET A 31 -28.29 -9.00 5.15
CA MET A 31 -27.16 -9.61 5.86
C MET A 31 -27.34 -11.14 5.80
N ASP A 32 -26.64 -11.74 4.83
CA ASP A 32 -26.40 -13.18 4.68
C ASP A 32 -26.23 -13.86 6.06
N ASN A 33 -26.72 -15.10 6.21
CA ASN A 33 -26.86 -15.89 7.46
C ASN A 33 -25.57 -16.05 8.33
N ASP A 34 -24.49 -15.44 7.89
CA ASP A 34 -23.16 -15.48 8.45
C ASP A 34 -22.88 -14.38 9.48
N ILE A 35 -23.53 -13.21 9.40
CA ILE A 35 -23.28 -12.10 10.32
C ILE A 35 -24.60 -11.61 10.89
N ARG A 36 -24.67 -11.47 12.22
CA ARG A 36 -25.81 -10.89 12.93
C ARG A 36 -25.35 -9.74 13.80
N LEU A 37 -25.81 -8.52 13.51
CA LEU A 37 -25.61 -7.36 14.37
C LEU A 37 -26.43 -7.53 15.66
N LEU A 38 -25.83 -7.27 16.81
CA LEU A 38 -26.52 -7.30 18.10
C LEU A 38 -26.85 -5.88 18.56
N ASP A 39 -25.87 -4.98 18.46
CA ASP A 39 -26.01 -3.56 18.72
C ASP A 39 -24.98 -2.75 17.90
N SER A 40 -24.81 -1.47 18.21
CA SER A 40 -23.86 -0.58 17.53
C SER A 40 -22.39 -0.86 17.86
N LYS A 41 -22.06 -1.88 18.66
CA LYS A 41 -20.69 -2.21 19.10
C LYS A 41 -20.37 -3.70 19.06
N SER A 42 -21.37 -4.56 18.88
CA SER A 42 -21.22 -6.01 18.91
C SER A 42 -21.94 -6.71 17.76
N MET A 43 -21.31 -7.77 17.25
CA MET A 43 -21.87 -8.64 16.21
C MET A 43 -21.49 -10.10 16.43
N LEU A 44 -22.29 -11.00 15.88
CA LEU A 44 -22.03 -12.44 15.83
C LEU A 44 -21.60 -12.84 14.42
N LEU A 45 -20.45 -13.49 14.31
CA LEU A 45 -19.95 -14.10 13.08
C LEU A 45 -20.11 -15.63 13.16
N ARG A 46 -20.89 -16.21 12.25
CA ARG A 46 -21.05 -17.67 12.14
C ARG A 46 -19.72 -18.33 11.78
N MET A 47 -19.31 -19.35 12.51
CA MET A 47 -18.09 -20.09 12.18
C MET A 47 -18.36 -21.10 11.04
N PRO A 48 -17.41 -21.29 10.10
CA PRO A 48 -17.54 -22.33 9.09
C PRO A 48 -17.66 -23.70 9.76
N LYS A 49 -18.56 -24.56 9.28
CA LYS A 49 -18.62 -25.95 9.75
C LYS A 49 -17.33 -26.65 9.31
N SER A 50 -16.42 -26.93 10.24
CA SER A 50 -15.20 -27.69 9.94
C SER A 50 -15.58 -29.11 9.56
N THR A 51 -15.42 -29.48 8.29
CA THR A 51 -15.64 -30.86 7.80
C THR A 51 -14.45 -31.79 8.05
N THR A 52 -13.38 -31.30 8.68
CA THR A 52 -12.11 -32.03 8.84
C THR A 52 -11.50 -31.84 10.24
N LYS A 53 -12.10 -32.49 11.24
CA LYS A 53 -11.43 -33.13 12.41
C LYS A 53 -12.47 -33.50 13.48
N PRO A 54 -12.41 -34.70 14.09
CA PRO A 54 -13.24 -35.02 15.25
C PRO A 54 -12.84 -34.08 16.39
N ALA A 55 -13.84 -33.41 16.97
CA ALA A 55 -13.68 -32.49 18.07
C ALA A 55 -12.93 -33.14 19.24
N SER A 56 -11.86 -32.51 19.71
CA SER A 56 -11.30 -32.81 21.03
C SER A 56 -12.38 -32.56 22.08
N LEU A 57 -12.69 -33.58 22.90
CA LEU A 57 -13.61 -33.48 24.03
C LEU A 57 -13.22 -32.29 24.93
N GLY A 58 -14.06 -31.26 25.01
CA GLY A 58 -13.94 -30.27 26.08
C GLY A 58 -14.58 -28.90 25.81
N GLU A 59 -14.65 -28.43 24.57
CA GLU A 59 -15.29 -27.14 24.27
C GLU A 59 -16.56 -27.33 23.43
N PRO A 60 -17.72 -26.79 23.86
CA PRO A 60 -18.92 -26.82 23.03
C PRO A 60 -18.65 -26.08 21.73
N PRO A 61 -19.08 -26.61 20.56
CA PRO A 61 -18.86 -25.94 19.29
C PRO A 61 -19.53 -24.56 19.30
N ARG A 62 -18.71 -23.50 19.31
CA ARG A 62 -19.21 -22.13 19.18
C ARG A 62 -19.62 -21.90 17.73
N TYR A 63 -20.91 -22.14 17.44
CA TYR A 63 -21.52 -21.88 16.14
C TYR A 63 -21.36 -20.41 15.69
N TYR A 64 -21.24 -19.50 16.65
CA TYR A 64 -21.02 -18.08 16.44
C TYR A 64 -19.85 -17.58 17.29
N ARG A 65 -19.04 -16.71 16.69
CA ARG A 65 -18.01 -15.91 17.34
C ARG A 65 -18.55 -14.51 17.61
N HIS A 66 -18.51 -14.08 18.86
CA HIS A 66 -18.83 -12.70 19.24
C HIS A 66 -17.65 -11.79 18.92
N LEU A 67 -17.91 -10.66 18.25
CA LEU A 67 -16.93 -9.62 17.92
C LEU A 67 -17.41 -8.29 18.49
N GLU A 68 -16.47 -7.52 19.04
CA GLU A 68 -16.72 -6.20 19.62
C GLU A 68 -15.84 -5.13 18.96
N PHE A 69 -16.39 -3.93 18.80
CA PHE A 69 -15.74 -2.76 18.22
C PHE A 69 -16.21 -1.48 18.92
N ASP A 70 -15.55 -0.35 18.67
CA ASP A 70 -16.00 0.93 19.23
C ASP A 70 -17.28 1.44 18.54
N GLY A 71 -17.51 1.04 17.28
CA GLY A 71 -18.73 1.31 16.53
C GLY A 71 -18.91 0.40 15.31
N ILE A 72 -20.15 -0.01 15.06
CA ILE A 72 -20.58 -0.82 13.92
C ILE A 72 -21.81 -0.15 13.31
N GLY A 73 -21.82 0.09 12.00
CA GLY A 73 -22.96 0.68 11.32
C GLY A 73 -22.63 1.10 9.90
N TYR A 74 -23.54 1.82 9.25
CA TYR A 74 -23.27 2.45 7.96
C TYR A 74 -22.53 3.79 8.15
N GLU A 75 -21.82 4.22 7.11
CA GLU A 75 -21.06 5.48 7.09
C GLU A 75 -21.93 6.72 7.40
N PHE A 76 -23.23 6.66 7.09
CA PHE A 76 -24.20 7.72 7.36
C PHE A 76 -24.91 7.60 8.72
N ASP A 77 -24.65 6.55 9.50
CA ASP A 77 -25.28 6.41 10.80
C ASP A 77 -24.78 7.48 11.77
N GLY A 78 -25.67 7.92 12.67
CA GLY A 78 -25.37 9.02 13.59
C GLY A 78 -24.15 8.73 14.48
N HIS A 79 -24.06 7.54 15.05
CA HIS A 79 -22.96 7.17 15.96
C HIS A 79 -21.62 7.05 15.23
N ILE A 80 -21.58 6.49 14.02
CA ILE A 80 -20.36 6.43 13.20
C ILE A 80 -19.88 7.85 12.88
N ARG A 81 -20.80 8.73 12.44
CA ARG A 81 -20.46 10.13 12.14
C ARG A 81 -19.97 10.88 13.37
N THR A 82 -20.55 10.64 14.53
CA THR A 82 -20.10 11.23 15.80
C THR A 82 -18.67 10.81 16.12
N GLU A 83 -18.33 9.51 16.07
CA GLU A 83 -16.97 9.03 16.36
C GLU A 83 -15.93 9.62 15.40
N VAL A 84 -16.25 9.72 14.10
CA VAL A 84 -15.35 10.32 13.10
C VAL A 84 -15.26 11.85 13.26
N GLY A 85 -16.36 12.55 13.56
CA GLY A 85 -16.34 13.99 13.82
C GLY A 85 -15.62 14.35 15.12
N ASP A 86 -15.70 13.46 16.11
CA ASP A 86 -14.99 13.59 17.38
C ASP A 86 -13.47 13.53 17.23
N LEU A 87 -12.94 12.86 16.19
CA LEU A 87 -11.52 12.94 15.83
C LEU A 87 -11.11 14.39 15.59
N LEU A 88 -11.81 15.10 14.70
CA LEU A 88 -11.53 16.52 14.44
C LEU A 88 -11.78 17.37 15.69
N GLY A 89 -12.85 17.09 16.42
CA GLY A 89 -13.16 17.76 17.67
C GLY A 89 -12.01 17.68 18.68
N GLN A 90 -11.37 16.52 18.81
CA GLN A 90 -10.20 16.34 19.66
C GLN A 90 -8.97 17.06 19.11
N MET A 91 -8.73 16.98 17.80
CA MET A 91 -7.59 17.60 17.13
C MET A 91 -7.59 19.12 17.30
N PHE A 92 -8.70 19.76 16.97
CA PHE A 92 -8.83 21.22 17.00
C PHE A 92 -8.86 21.79 18.42
N ARG A 93 -9.62 21.17 19.34
CA ARG A 93 -9.75 21.67 20.72
C ARG A 93 -8.47 21.47 21.53
N HIS A 94 -7.75 20.37 21.31
CA HIS A 94 -6.52 20.07 22.03
C HIS A 94 -5.24 20.41 21.26
N ARG A 95 -5.36 20.96 20.05
CA ARG A 95 -4.24 21.29 19.16
C ARG A 95 -3.33 20.09 18.92
N ARG A 96 -3.94 18.94 18.65
CA ARG A 96 -3.26 17.67 18.37
C ARG A 96 -3.46 17.28 16.92
N HIS A 97 -2.50 16.57 16.37
CA HIS A 97 -2.64 15.96 15.05
C HIS A 97 -3.46 14.69 15.18
N GLY A 98 -3.98 14.19 14.07
CA GLY A 98 -4.74 12.96 14.10
C GLY A 98 -4.70 12.21 12.78
N SER A 99 -5.21 10.99 12.81
CA SER A 99 -5.15 10.10 11.65
C SER A 99 -6.47 9.37 11.43
N LEU A 100 -6.83 9.20 10.16
CA LEU A 100 -7.96 8.42 9.73
C LEU A 100 -7.47 7.33 8.78
N LEU A 101 -7.60 6.06 9.18
CA LEU A 101 -7.29 4.92 8.33
C LEU A 101 -8.62 4.32 7.84
N ARG A 102 -8.84 4.32 6.53
CA ARG A 102 -9.94 3.60 5.87
C ARG A 102 -9.38 2.37 5.20
N ILE A 103 -9.79 1.20 5.66
CA ILE A 103 -9.33 -0.10 5.18
C ILE A 103 -10.47 -0.72 4.41
N SER A 104 -10.30 -0.93 3.10
CA SER A 104 -11.35 -1.42 2.22
C SER A 104 -10.85 -2.45 1.22
N SER A 105 -11.77 -3.23 0.69
CA SER A 105 -11.45 -4.18 -0.38
C SER A 105 -11.27 -3.48 -1.72
N GLN A 106 -12.08 -2.46 -2.00
CA GLN A 106 -12.16 -1.80 -3.30
C GLN A 106 -11.75 -0.32 -3.23
N ARG A 107 -11.23 0.20 -4.34
CA ARG A 107 -10.82 1.61 -4.46
C ARG A 107 -11.97 2.62 -4.59
N ASN A 108 -13.19 2.13 -4.77
CA ASN A 108 -14.38 2.93 -5.01
C ASN A 108 -14.96 3.50 -3.70
N HIS A 109 -14.24 4.44 -3.09
CA HIS A 109 -14.73 5.17 -1.93
C HIS A 109 -15.68 6.29 -2.33
N ASN A 110 -16.79 6.38 -1.61
CA ASN A 110 -17.66 7.54 -1.68
C ASN A 110 -16.92 8.76 -1.10
N PRO A 111 -16.76 9.87 -1.86
CA PRO A 111 -16.14 11.08 -1.33
C PRO A 111 -16.96 11.72 -0.20
N SER A 112 -18.24 11.37 -0.03
CA SER A 112 -19.16 12.01 0.92
C SER A 112 -18.64 12.10 2.35
N LEU A 113 -18.03 11.04 2.88
CA LEU A 113 -17.50 11.07 4.25
C LEU A 113 -16.33 12.03 4.37
N LEU A 114 -15.37 11.95 3.45
CA LEU A 114 -14.19 12.80 3.46
C LEU A 114 -14.60 14.26 3.27
N THR A 115 -15.50 14.53 2.33
CA THR A 115 -16.07 15.86 2.11
C THR A 115 -16.79 16.38 3.35
N ARG A 116 -17.66 15.58 3.98
CA ARG A 116 -18.34 15.99 5.21
C ARG A 116 -17.34 16.29 6.32
N LEU A 117 -16.36 15.41 6.53
CA LEU A 117 -15.36 15.54 7.57
C LEU A 117 -14.53 16.82 7.38
N LEU A 118 -13.97 17.02 6.19
CA LEU A 118 -13.04 18.11 5.92
C LEU A 118 -13.71 19.48 5.68
N VAL A 119 -15.00 19.48 5.35
CA VAL A 119 -15.77 20.70 5.03
C VAL A 119 -16.76 20.98 6.15
N THR A 120 -17.79 20.15 6.29
CA THR A 120 -18.90 20.38 7.23
C THR A 120 -18.44 20.38 8.68
N GLU A 121 -17.70 19.36 9.12
CA GLU A 121 -17.28 19.25 10.52
C GLU A 121 -16.23 20.33 10.86
N VAL A 122 -15.35 20.68 9.92
CA VAL A 122 -14.39 21.78 10.10
C VAL A 122 -15.11 23.13 10.23
N ASP A 123 -16.09 23.43 9.37
CA ASP A 123 -16.87 24.67 9.46
C ASP A 123 -17.62 24.77 10.80
N LEU A 124 -18.24 23.68 11.24
CA LEU A 124 -18.91 23.61 12.53
C LEU A 124 -17.94 23.87 13.69
N LEU A 125 -16.74 23.28 13.65
CA LEU A 125 -15.71 23.48 14.67
C LEU A 125 -15.14 24.91 14.66
N MET A 126 -14.93 25.50 13.49
CA MET A 126 -14.49 26.89 13.37
C MET A 126 -15.51 27.83 14.00
N ALA A 127 -16.80 27.62 13.72
CA ALA A 127 -17.88 28.40 14.31
C ALA A 127 -17.98 28.20 15.84
N ASP A 128 -17.99 26.95 16.31
CA ASP A 128 -18.09 26.59 17.74
C ASP A 128 -16.95 27.18 18.57
N MET A 129 -15.71 27.06 18.08
CA MET A 129 -14.53 27.58 18.78
C MET A 129 -14.27 29.07 18.54
N ARG A 130 -15.08 29.74 17.69
CA ARG A 130 -14.85 31.12 17.23
C ARG A 130 -13.48 31.32 16.60
N CYS A 131 -13.04 30.32 15.84
CA CYS A 131 -11.80 30.33 15.08
C CYS A 131 -12.07 30.70 13.62
N ARG A 132 -11.04 31.17 12.92
CA ARG A 132 -11.08 31.44 11.49
C ARG A 132 -10.06 30.60 10.76
N LEU A 133 -10.51 29.77 9.82
CA LEU A 133 -9.63 29.06 8.90
C LEU A 133 -8.89 30.06 8.01
N LYS A 134 -7.57 29.90 7.90
CA LYS A 134 -6.69 30.72 7.07
C LYS A 134 -6.28 29.99 5.80
N ALA A 135 -5.91 28.72 5.94
CA ALA A 135 -5.53 27.87 4.81
C ALA A 135 -5.69 26.39 5.18
N VAL A 136 -5.86 25.56 4.15
CA VAL A 136 -5.68 24.11 4.20
C VAL A 136 -4.63 23.77 3.16
N ASN A 137 -3.48 23.28 3.59
CA ASN A 137 -2.47 22.75 2.69
C ASN A 137 -2.66 21.25 2.56
N VAL A 138 -2.62 20.76 1.32
CA VAL A 138 -2.94 19.39 0.98
C VAL A 138 -1.79 18.77 0.22
N ASP A 139 -1.31 17.63 0.68
CA ASP A 139 -0.45 16.73 -0.08
C ASP A 139 -1.20 15.43 -0.36
N TYR A 140 -0.96 14.84 -1.54
CA TYR A 140 -1.54 13.55 -1.92
C TYR A 140 -0.45 12.65 -2.49
N PHE A 141 -0.31 11.47 -1.91
CA PHE A 141 0.65 10.47 -2.32
C PHE A 141 0.00 9.13 -2.64
N ASP A 142 0.51 8.48 -3.67
CA ASP A 142 0.28 7.07 -4.01
C ASP A 142 1.38 6.23 -3.35
N VAL A 143 1.05 5.56 -2.25
CA VAL A 143 1.97 4.76 -1.44
C VAL A 143 2.03 3.34 -1.99
N ARG A 144 3.15 2.99 -2.59
CA ARG A 144 3.37 1.68 -3.19
C ARG A 144 4.27 0.85 -2.29
N LYS A 145 4.54 -0.38 -2.73
CA LYS A 145 5.34 -1.33 -1.95
C LYS A 145 6.75 -0.80 -1.63
N PHE A 146 7.35 -0.03 -2.52
CA PHE A 146 8.76 0.39 -2.42
C PHE A 146 8.98 1.90 -2.57
N ASP A 147 7.99 2.63 -3.09
CA ASP A 147 8.06 4.06 -3.37
C ASP A 147 6.75 4.77 -3.03
N MET A 148 6.81 6.09 -2.93
CA MET A 148 5.66 6.94 -2.69
C MET A 148 5.68 8.07 -3.72
N VAL A 149 4.63 8.18 -4.53
CA VAL A 149 4.56 9.15 -5.64
C VAL A 149 3.66 10.31 -5.25
N ASN A 150 4.16 11.54 -5.30
CA ASN A 150 3.31 12.72 -5.11
C ASN A 150 2.41 12.91 -6.33
N MET A 151 1.11 12.74 -6.13
CA MET A 151 0.10 12.78 -7.18
C MET A 151 -0.29 14.21 -7.59
N LEU A 152 0.10 15.21 -6.80
CA LEU A 152 -0.15 16.63 -7.10
C LEU A 152 0.92 17.24 -8.02
N VAL A 153 2.06 16.56 -8.19
CA VAL A 153 3.12 16.97 -9.11
C VAL A 153 2.74 16.52 -10.51
N GLN A 154 2.51 17.46 -11.42
CA GLN A 154 2.16 17.13 -12.81
C GLN A 154 3.34 16.42 -13.52
N PRO A 155 3.08 15.34 -14.27
CA PRO A 155 4.10 14.68 -15.08
C PRO A 155 4.48 15.57 -16.28
N THR A 156 5.55 16.36 -16.10
CA THR A 156 6.44 17.01 -17.08
C THR A 156 5.88 18.01 -18.09
N GLY A 157 6.50 19.20 -18.10
CA GLY A 157 6.58 20.11 -19.24
C GLY A 157 7.29 21.41 -18.88
N VAL A 158 8.53 21.57 -19.33
CA VAL A 158 9.38 22.79 -19.28
C VAL A 158 10.28 22.96 -18.03
N PRO A 159 11.62 23.08 -18.19
CA PRO A 159 12.51 23.55 -17.15
C PRO A 159 12.42 25.08 -17.09
N LYS A 160 11.59 25.62 -16.19
CA LYS A 160 11.72 27.04 -15.80
C LYS A 160 12.32 27.13 -14.41
N ARG A 161 13.57 27.61 -14.44
CA ARG A 161 14.40 28.03 -13.32
C ARG A 161 13.61 28.82 -12.28
N ARG A 162 13.93 28.54 -11.01
CA ARG A 162 13.69 29.37 -9.81
C ARG A 162 12.23 29.74 -9.52
N MET A 163 11.53 28.85 -8.85
CA MET A 163 10.77 29.20 -7.65
C MET A 163 10.44 27.92 -6.89
N VAL A 164 10.81 27.86 -5.62
CA VAL A 164 10.41 26.82 -4.67
C VAL A 164 8.89 26.95 -4.48
N SER A 165 8.10 26.34 -5.36
CA SER A 165 6.67 26.15 -5.11
C SER A 165 6.54 24.91 -4.24
N PRO A 166 5.90 24.99 -3.05
CA PRO A 166 5.68 23.80 -2.23
C PRO A 166 4.89 22.78 -3.05
N SER A 167 5.25 21.50 -2.93
CA SER A 167 4.72 20.39 -3.74
C SER A 167 3.29 19.97 -3.34
N GLY A 168 2.49 20.93 -2.87
CA GLY A 168 1.18 20.72 -2.27
C GLY A 168 0.14 21.71 -2.80
N LYS A 169 -1.14 21.35 -2.71
CA LYS A 169 -2.28 22.23 -3.03
C LYS A 169 -2.64 23.03 -1.79
N SER A 170 -2.58 24.36 -1.87
CA SER A 170 -3.10 25.23 -0.80
C SER A 170 -4.46 25.80 -1.22
N VAL A 171 -5.43 25.74 -0.31
CA VAL A 171 -6.76 26.36 -0.46
C VAL A 171 -7.05 27.24 0.75
N SER A 172 -7.81 28.32 0.55
CA SER A 172 -8.07 29.32 1.59
C SER A 172 -9.35 29.08 2.39
N SER A 173 -10.23 28.19 1.91
CA SER A 173 -11.53 27.91 2.52
C SER A 173 -11.99 26.47 2.34
N THR A 174 -12.92 26.03 3.18
CA THR A 174 -13.62 24.75 3.07
C THR A 174 -14.44 24.63 1.78
N LYS A 175 -14.92 25.75 1.22
CA LYS A 175 -15.58 25.80 -0.09
C LYS A 175 -14.64 25.46 -1.24
N GLU A 176 -13.43 26.02 -1.25
CA GLU A 176 -12.40 25.67 -2.23
C GLU A 176 -11.94 24.22 -2.04
N LEU A 177 -11.82 23.77 -0.79
CA LEU A 177 -11.51 22.37 -0.49
C LEU A 177 -12.58 21.41 -1.01
N PHE A 178 -13.87 21.75 -0.86
CA PHE A 178 -14.99 20.99 -1.43
C PHE A 178 -14.86 20.83 -2.94
N GLN A 179 -14.56 21.93 -3.65
CA GLN A 179 -14.38 21.91 -5.10
C GLN A 179 -13.20 21.02 -5.50
N TRP A 180 -12.08 21.10 -4.78
CA TRP A 180 -10.92 20.25 -5.05
C TRP A 180 -11.21 18.76 -4.80
N LEU A 181 -11.84 18.43 -3.67
CA LEU A 181 -12.20 17.04 -3.32
C LEU A 181 -13.15 16.40 -4.34
N THR A 182 -14.07 17.17 -4.91
CA THR A 182 -15.08 16.67 -5.85
C THR A 182 -14.57 16.63 -7.28
N ASN A 183 -13.90 17.68 -7.74
CA ASN A 183 -13.52 17.85 -9.15
C ASN A 183 -12.12 17.29 -9.46
N ASP A 184 -11.15 17.47 -8.55
CA ASP A 184 -9.73 17.21 -8.84
C ASP A 184 -9.25 15.90 -8.22
N LEU A 185 -9.66 15.58 -6.98
CA LEU A 185 -9.20 14.38 -6.28
C LEU A 185 -9.67 13.10 -6.98
N THR A 186 -10.91 13.05 -7.49
CA THR A 186 -11.46 11.85 -8.13
C THR A 186 -10.64 11.41 -9.36
N PRO A 187 -10.33 12.29 -10.34
CA PRO A 187 -9.43 11.97 -11.45
C PRO A 187 -7.98 11.65 -11.03
N LEU A 188 -7.49 12.25 -9.94
CA LEU A 188 -6.14 11.95 -9.45
C LEU A 188 -6.06 10.52 -8.89
N ARG A 189 -7.06 10.11 -8.11
CA ARG A 189 -7.13 8.77 -7.52
C ARG A 189 -7.22 7.66 -8.57
N SER A 190 -7.83 7.90 -9.72
CA SER A 190 -7.87 6.91 -10.80
C SER A 190 -6.50 6.61 -11.43
N ARG A 191 -5.49 7.43 -11.17
CA ARG A 191 -4.11 7.22 -11.68
C ARG A 191 -3.22 6.44 -10.71
N GLY A 192 -3.56 6.40 -9.42
CA GLY A 192 -2.74 5.71 -8.41
C GLY A 192 -2.78 4.21 -8.61
N ILE A 193 -1.77 3.49 -8.11
CA ILE A 193 -1.69 2.01 -8.17
C ILE A 193 -1.46 1.34 -6.80
N GLY A 194 -1.11 2.10 -5.77
CA GLY A 194 -0.93 1.69 -4.37
C GLY A 194 -2.03 2.18 -3.41
N ASP A 195 -1.68 2.42 -2.16
CA ASP A 195 -2.59 2.96 -1.15
C ASP A 195 -2.62 4.49 -1.21
N ASP A 196 -3.76 5.13 -0.92
CA ASP A 196 -3.81 6.60 -0.90
C ASP A 196 -3.32 7.12 0.44
N TYR A 197 -2.41 8.09 0.42
CA TYR A 197 -2.06 8.91 1.58
C TYR A 197 -2.33 10.38 1.30
N LEU A 198 -3.34 10.93 1.97
CA LEU A 198 -3.72 12.34 1.91
C LEU A 198 -3.31 13.01 3.22
N HIS A 199 -2.59 14.12 3.12
CA HIS A 199 -2.16 14.91 4.27
C HIS A 199 -2.81 16.29 4.21
N PHE A 200 -3.51 16.67 5.28
CA PHE A 200 -4.14 17.99 5.40
C PHE A 200 -3.55 18.76 6.57
N GLU A 201 -2.88 19.87 6.29
CA GLU A 201 -2.46 20.85 7.30
C GLU A 201 -3.54 21.94 7.38
N PHE A 202 -4.23 22.03 8.51
CA PHE A 202 -5.16 23.10 8.80
C PHE A 202 -4.43 24.25 9.50
N VAL A 203 -4.42 25.42 8.87
CA VAL A 203 -3.93 26.67 9.46
C VAL A 203 -5.12 27.52 9.84
N TYR A 204 -5.29 27.81 11.12
CA TYR A 204 -6.41 28.59 11.63
C TYR A 204 -5.98 29.58 12.70
N ARG A 205 -6.79 30.63 12.91
CA ARG A 205 -6.58 31.63 13.95
C ARG A 205 -7.65 31.52 15.02
N ASP A 206 -7.25 31.63 16.28
CA ASP A 206 -8.20 31.74 17.38
C ASP A 206 -8.67 33.19 17.59
N SER A 207 -9.54 33.40 18.60
CA SER A 207 -10.07 34.71 18.95
C SER A 207 -9.00 35.72 19.42
N LEU A 208 -7.82 35.23 19.80
CA LEU A 208 -6.67 36.06 20.18
C LEU A 208 -5.74 36.32 18.98
N VAL A 209 -6.16 35.94 17.77
CA VAL A 209 -5.40 36.08 16.52
C VAL A 209 -4.11 35.24 16.51
N LEU A 210 -3.98 34.27 17.43
CA LEU A 210 -2.87 33.32 17.41
C LEU A 210 -3.11 32.28 16.32
N GLU A 211 -2.08 32.05 15.51
CA GLU A 211 -2.10 31.06 14.44
C GLU A 211 -1.74 29.67 14.99
N HIS A 212 -2.57 28.69 14.67
CA HIS A 212 -2.41 27.29 15.04
C HIS A 212 -2.33 26.44 13.78
N ARG A 213 -1.57 25.34 13.89
CA ARG A 213 -1.38 24.36 12.83
C ARG A 213 -1.62 22.97 13.37
N ILE A 214 -2.49 22.22 12.70
CA ILE A 214 -2.75 20.82 13.02
C ILE A 214 -2.79 20.01 11.73
N HIS A 215 -2.35 18.75 11.83
CA HIS A 215 -2.25 17.86 10.70
C HIS A 215 -3.24 16.71 10.83
N LEU A 216 -3.97 16.42 9.75
CA LEU A 216 -4.78 15.23 9.59
C LEU A 216 -4.16 14.34 8.50
N SER A 217 -3.76 13.13 8.88
CA SER A 217 -3.28 12.12 7.95
C SER A 217 -4.40 11.13 7.62
N VAL A 218 -4.82 11.09 6.37
CA VAL A 218 -5.87 10.17 5.89
C VAL A 218 -5.23 9.10 5.00
N PHE A 219 -5.39 7.84 5.39
CA PHE A 219 -4.93 6.69 4.62
C PHE A 219 -6.14 5.95 4.07
N HIS A 220 -6.18 5.72 2.75
CA HIS A 220 -7.08 4.74 2.15
C HIS A 220 -6.25 3.52 1.73
N ILE A 221 -6.44 2.43 2.45
CA ILE A 221 -5.68 1.20 2.29
C ILE A 221 -6.58 0.17 1.60
N PHE A 222 -6.13 -0.32 0.45
CA PHE A 222 -6.93 -1.17 -0.44
C PHE A 222 -6.52 -2.65 -0.36
N GLY A 223 -7.38 -3.52 -0.90
CA GLY A 223 -7.15 -4.97 -0.91
C GLY A 223 -7.11 -5.57 0.49
N SER A 224 -7.91 -5.01 1.41
CA SER A 224 -7.95 -5.35 2.84
C SER A 224 -8.03 -6.83 3.18
N GLU A 225 -8.59 -7.65 2.29
CA GLU A 225 -8.69 -9.10 2.44
C GLU A 225 -7.30 -9.79 2.46
N ASN A 226 -6.30 -9.21 1.78
CA ASN A 226 -4.97 -9.80 1.58
C ASN A 226 -3.82 -8.92 2.10
N ARG A 227 -3.94 -8.40 3.33
CA ARG A 227 -2.91 -7.54 3.98
C ARG A 227 -2.25 -8.18 5.20
N PRO A 228 -1.37 -9.19 5.04
CA PRO A 228 -0.63 -9.76 6.18
C PRO A 228 0.30 -8.73 6.84
N ASP A 229 0.77 -7.75 6.07
CA ASP A 229 1.58 -6.61 6.53
C ASP A 229 0.86 -5.78 7.60
N LEU A 230 -0.44 -5.55 7.44
CA LEU A 230 -1.26 -4.81 8.41
C LEU A 230 -1.58 -5.65 9.65
N VAL A 231 -1.82 -6.96 9.47
CA VAL A 231 -2.02 -7.88 10.60
C VAL A 231 -0.76 -7.93 11.47
N GLU A 232 0.40 -8.05 10.84
CA GLU A 232 1.71 -7.99 11.51
C GLU A 232 1.90 -6.65 12.22
N PHE A 233 1.60 -5.53 11.54
CA PHE A 233 1.66 -4.20 12.14
C PHE A 233 0.82 -4.09 13.42
N PHE A 234 -0.48 -4.40 13.36
CA PHE A 234 -1.35 -4.29 14.53
C PHE A 234 -0.94 -5.24 15.67
N THR A 235 -0.54 -6.48 15.33
CA THR A 235 -0.08 -7.45 16.34
C THR A 235 1.22 -7.04 17.02
N SER A 236 2.08 -6.26 16.35
CA SER A 236 3.34 -5.79 16.91
C SER A 236 3.16 -4.58 17.84
N LEU A 237 2.11 -3.77 17.66
CA LEU A 237 1.84 -2.54 18.44
C LEU A 237 1.94 -2.73 19.98
N PRO A 238 1.31 -3.75 20.61
CA PRO A 238 1.38 -3.91 22.07
C PRO A 238 2.79 -4.24 22.57
N SER A 239 3.59 -4.90 21.74
CA SER A 239 4.94 -5.34 22.10
C SER A 239 5.99 -4.24 21.92
N GLY A 240 5.65 -3.15 21.19
CA GLY A 240 6.60 -2.12 20.79
C GLY A 240 7.73 -2.63 19.88
N ARG A 241 7.68 -3.90 19.45
CA ARG A 241 8.65 -4.51 18.54
C ARG A 241 8.24 -4.20 17.11
N GLN A 242 9.24 -3.94 16.27
CA GLN A 242 9.06 -3.77 14.84
C GLN A 242 9.35 -5.10 14.17
N ASN A 243 8.31 -5.70 13.59
CA ASN A 243 8.48 -6.83 12.68
C ASN A 243 8.01 -6.36 11.29
N GLY A 244 8.82 -6.58 10.26
CA GLY A 244 8.50 -6.24 8.86
C GLY A 244 8.24 -4.75 8.58
N SER A 245 9.23 -4.02 8.07
CA SER A 245 9.02 -2.65 7.58
C SER A 245 8.53 -2.66 6.13
N THR A 246 7.25 -2.36 5.93
CA THR A 246 6.76 -1.87 4.63
C THR A 246 6.70 -0.35 4.66
N LEU A 247 6.79 0.29 3.50
CA LEU A 247 6.68 1.75 3.41
C LEU A 247 5.37 2.25 4.03
N LEU A 248 4.26 1.55 3.78
CA LEU A 248 2.98 1.87 4.42
C LEU A 248 3.08 1.76 5.95
N ASN A 249 3.60 0.65 6.49
CA ASN A 249 3.72 0.48 7.93
C ASN A 249 4.59 1.60 8.54
N ASP A 250 5.63 2.03 7.84
CA ASP A 250 6.46 3.16 8.27
C ASP A 250 5.69 4.49 8.30
N CYS A 251 4.80 4.74 7.33
CA CYS A 251 3.89 5.88 7.35
C CYS A 251 2.87 5.80 8.50
N LEU A 252 2.39 4.59 8.83
CA LEU A 252 1.38 4.40 9.88
C LEU A 252 1.96 4.51 11.29
N LYS A 253 3.24 4.12 11.51
CA LYS A 253 3.87 4.04 12.85
C LYS A 253 3.64 5.26 13.73
N GLU A 254 3.71 6.46 13.17
CA GLU A 254 3.58 7.70 13.94
C GLU A 254 2.15 7.96 14.44
N SER A 255 1.15 7.45 13.72
CA SER A 255 -0.26 7.53 14.13
C SER A 255 -0.55 6.68 15.37
N PHE A 256 0.31 5.69 15.65
CA PHE A 256 0.16 4.74 16.76
C PHE A 256 1.35 4.79 17.73
N ASP A 257 2.03 5.93 17.83
CA ASP A 257 3.02 6.14 18.89
C ASP A 257 2.34 6.33 20.24
N PHE A 258 2.30 5.26 21.03
CA PHE A 258 1.70 5.28 22.37
C PHE A 258 2.45 6.15 23.38
N LYS A 259 3.69 6.58 23.10
CA LYS A 259 4.41 7.54 23.96
C LYS A 259 3.83 8.95 23.84
N SER A 260 3.31 9.28 22.66
CA SER A 260 2.65 10.55 22.35
C SER A 260 1.39 10.26 21.53
N PRO A 261 0.32 9.73 22.16
CA PRO A 261 -0.82 9.23 21.42
C PRO A 261 -1.52 10.36 20.67
N ALA A 262 -1.43 10.30 19.34
CA ALA A 262 -2.27 11.08 18.45
C ALA A 262 -3.63 10.38 18.32
N PRO A 263 -4.75 11.11 18.36
CA PRO A 263 -6.05 10.51 18.09
C PRO A 263 -6.08 9.87 16.70
N ALA A 264 -6.52 8.62 16.62
CA ALA A 264 -6.66 7.92 15.34
C ALA A 264 -7.95 7.10 15.27
N VAL A 265 -8.60 7.13 14.11
CA VAL A 265 -9.77 6.30 13.80
C VAL A 265 -9.37 5.28 12.73
N VAL A 266 -9.60 4.00 13.01
CA VAL A 266 -9.38 2.89 12.07
C VAL A 266 -10.75 2.36 11.65
N MET A 267 -11.13 2.62 10.40
CA MET A 267 -12.40 2.22 9.82
C MET A 267 -12.19 1.02 8.88
N PHE A 268 -12.80 -0.11 9.21
CA PHE A 268 -12.85 -1.29 8.35
C PHE A 268 -14.15 -1.31 7.55
N GLU A 269 -14.04 -1.11 6.24
CA GLU A 269 -15.18 -1.10 5.32
C GLU A 269 -15.58 -2.52 4.94
N LEU A 270 -16.72 -2.97 5.45
CA LEU A 270 -17.22 -4.32 5.29
C LEU A 270 -18.24 -4.39 4.13
N PRO A 271 -17.90 -5.02 3.00
CA PRO A 271 -18.81 -5.09 1.86
C PRO A 271 -19.97 -6.04 2.15
N ILE A 272 -21.22 -5.58 2.12
CA ILE A 272 -22.39 -6.43 2.45
C ILE A 272 -22.88 -7.30 1.29
N ALA A 273 -22.31 -7.14 0.10
CA ALA A 273 -22.69 -7.92 -1.08
C ALA A 273 -22.50 -9.44 -0.82
N PRO A 274 -23.48 -10.29 -1.20
CA PRO A 274 -23.49 -11.71 -0.85
C PRO A 274 -22.32 -12.50 -1.47
N ASP A 275 -21.84 -12.08 -2.63
CA ASP A 275 -20.71 -12.65 -3.37
C ASP A 275 -19.35 -12.38 -2.71
N LEU A 276 -19.27 -11.45 -1.75
CA LEU A 276 -18.03 -11.05 -1.08
C LEU A 276 -17.86 -11.67 0.32
N LYS A 277 -18.50 -12.82 0.56
CA LYS A 277 -18.52 -13.51 1.86
C LYS A 277 -17.13 -13.81 2.44
N ASP A 278 -16.19 -14.25 1.62
CA ASP A 278 -14.82 -14.55 2.08
C ASP A 278 -14.04 -13.29 2.42
N SER A 279 -14.13 -12.25 1.57
CA SER A 279 -13.54 -10.94 1.84
C SER A 279 -14.09 -10.34 3.15
N ARG A 280 -15.41 -10.41 3.38
CA ARG A 280 -16.03 -9.98 4.65
C ARG A 280 -15.38 -10.66 5.86
N ARG A 281 -15.20 -11.98 5.81
CA ARG A 281 -14.61 -12.76 6.91
C ARG A 281 -13.16 -12.38 7.16
N GLN A 282 -12.38 -12.15 6.11
CA GLN A 282 -10.98 -11.74 6.22
C GLN A 282 -10.86 -10.32 6.81
N ILE A 283 -11.69 -9.39 6.37
CA ILE A 283 -11.76 -8.02 6.90
C ILE A 283 -12.14 -8.03 8.39
N LEU A 284 -13.19 -8.77 8.77
CA LEU A 284 -13.59 -8.88 10.18
C LEU A 284 -12.52 -9.53 11.06
N LYS A 285 -11.79 -10.51 10.53
CA LYS A 285 -10.66 -11.12 11.25
C LYS A 285 -9.56 -10.09 11.50
N MET A 286 -9.26 -9.23 10.53
CA MET A 286 -8.28 -8.16 10.69
C MET A 286 -8.77 -7.07 11.66
N ALA A 287 -10.03 -6.68 11.56
CA ALA A 287 -10.65 -5.70 12.45
C ALA A 287 -10.58 -6.16 13.92
N ASP A 288 -10.92 -7.44 14.17
CA ASP A 288 -10.86 -8.06 15.49
C ASP A 288 -9.41 -8.10 16.05
N VAL A 289 -8.42 -8.41 15.20
CA VAL A 289 -7.00 -8.33 15.56
C VAL A 289 -6.62 -6.89 15.91
N ALA A 290 -6.98 -5.91 15.08
CA ALA A 290 -6.65 -4.51 15.30
C ALA A 290 -7.26 -3.98 16.60
N PHE A 291 -8.56 -4.23 16.82
CA PHE A 291 -9.26 -3.86 18.04
C PHE A 291 -8.61 -4.47 19.28
N GLY A 292 -8.42 -5.80 19.27
CA GLY A 292 -7.81 -6.51 20.40
C GLY A 292 -6.38 -6.07 20.70
N CYS A 293 -5.58 -5.72 19.69
CA CYS A 293 -4.22 -5.25 19.88
C CYS A 293 -4.18 -3.79 20.38
N LEU A 294 -4.99 -2.90 19.83
CA LEU A 294 -5.08 -1.51 20.31
C LEU A 294 -5.60 -1.44 21.76
N GLU A 295 -6.57 -2.30 22.10
CA GLU A 295 -7.02 -2.48 23.48
C GLU A 295 -5.88 -2.93 24.42
N LYS A 296 -5.09 -3.92 24.01
CA LYS A 296 -3.94 -4.43 24.79
C LYS A 296 -2.87 -3.36 24.96
N ALA A 297 -2.49 -2.66 23.88
CA ALA A 297 -1.50 -1.59 23.91
C ALA A 297 -1.92 -0.48 24.88
N ARG A 298 -3.20 -0.07 24.86
CA ARG A 298 -3.75 0.91 25.80
C ARG A 298 -3.67 0.43 27.26
N LYS A 299 -4.07 -0.81 27.54
CA LYS A 299 -4.04 -1.41 28.89
C LYS A 299 -2.61 -1.52 29.44
N MET A 300 -1.61 -1.73 28.59
CA MET A 300 -0.20 -1.76 29.01
C MET A 300 0.30 -0.37 29.42
N MET A 301 -0.12 0.68 28.70
CA MET A 301 0.25 2.06 29.01
C MET A 301 -0.44 2.62 30.25
N SER A 302 -1.67 2.17 30.56
CA SER A 302 -2.32 2.56 31.81
C SER A 302 -1.68 1.91 33.03
N LYS A 303 -1.09 0.71 32.89
CA LYS A 303 -0.40 -0.01 33.97
C LYS A 303 0.99 0.55 34.28
N SER A 304 1.70 1.11 33.30
CA SER A 304 3.03 1.71 33.52
C SER A 304 2.97 3.03 34.31
N LYS A 305 1.81 3.68 34.40
CA LYS A 305 1.58 4.89 35.21
C LYS A 305 1.33 4.64 36.71
N CYS A 306 1.29 3.38 37.18
CA CYS A 306 1.09 3.05 38.59
C CYS A 306 2.29 2.30 39.19
N LYS A 307 3.35 3.05 39.52
CA LYS A 307 4.10 2.83 40.76
C LYS A 307 4.27 4.18 41.43
N PRO A 308 3.53 4.50 42.51
CA PRO A 308 4.01 5.51 43.43
C PRO A 308 5.28 4.91 44.04
N VAL A 309 6.44 5.48 43.68
CA VAL A 309 7.62 5.29 44.51
C VAL A 309 7.27 5.95 45.83
N SER A 310 6.92 5.12 46.80
CA SER A 310 6.80 5.49 48.19
C SER A 310 8.06 6.25 48.57
N GLN A 311 7.92 7.57 48.70
CA GLN A 311 8.96 8.43 49.24
C GLN A 311 9.09 8.07 50.72
N SER A 312 10.12 7.28 51.05
CA SER A 312 10.66 7.28 52.40
C SER A 312 11.39 8.61 52.60
N SER A 313 10.85 9.40 53.50
CA SER A 313 11.37 10.65 54.04
C SER A 313 12.83 10.56 54.48
N THR A 314 13.63 11.58 54.14
CA THR A 314 14.47 12.30 55.10
C THR A 314 14.76 13.72 54.58
N ASN A 315 14.46 14.69 55.43
CA ASN A 315 14.71 16.12 55.25
C ASN A 315 16.22 16.42 55.24
N LEU A 316 16.63 17.48 54.54
CA LEU A 316 17.30 18.64 55.17
C LEU A 316 17.47 19.80 54.18
N SER A 317 17.21 20.98 54.74
CA SER A 317 17.08 22.32 54.17
C SER A 317 18.35 22.93 53.56
N LYS A 318 18.19 23.78 52.54
CA LYS A 318 18.71 25.17 52.58
C LYS A 318 18.12 26.08 51.48
N VAL A 319 17.99 27.33 51.88
CA VAL A 319 17.31 28.49 51.29
C VAL A 319 18.11 29.13 50.15
N SER A 320 17.46 29.60 49.07
CA SER A 320 17.62 30.97 48.55
C SER A 320 16.60 31.33 47.45
N ARG A 321 16.43 32.64 47.28
CA ARG A 321 15.26 33.39 46.79
C ARG A 321 15.17 33.56 45.26
N SER A 322 13.92 33.71 44.81
CA SER A 322 13.38 34.60 43.76
C SER A 322 13.93 34.53 42.32
N SER A 323 13.07 34.18 41.36
CA SER A 323 12.54 35.11 40.34
C SER A 323 11.72 34.37 39.26
N GLY A 324 10.62 34.99 38.82
CA GLY A 324 9.90 34.80 37.55
C GLY A 324 9.74 33.39 36.98
N ALA A 325 8.64 32.71 37.33
CA ALA A 325 8.18 31.53 36.61
C ALA A 325 7.68 31.92 35.20
N GLN A 326 8.58 32.00 34.22
CA GLN A 326 8.21 31.77 32.83
C GLN A 326 7.98 30.27 32.66
N SER A 327 6.71 29.87 32.54
CA SER A 327 6.35 28.55 32.06
C SER A 327 6.67 28.46 30.57
N SER A 328 7.93 28.17 30.22
CA SER A 328 8.24 27.70 28.87
C SER A 328 7.78 26.25 28.77
N LEU A 329 6.53 26.08 28.34
CA LEU A 329 6.11 24.82 27.74
C LEU A 329 7.04 24.59 26.56
N ARG A 330 8.01 23.68 26.72
CA ARG A 330 8.82 23.16 25.61
C ARG A 330 7.86 22.81 24.50
N SER A 331 7.97 23.56 23.40
CA SER A 331 7.37 23.28 22.11
C SER A 331 7.49 21.79 21.82
N VAL A 332 6.34 21.13 21.74
CA VAL A 332 6.21 19.78 21.20
C VAL A 332 6.99 19.74 19.87
N PRO A 333 7.86 18.75 19.64
CA PRO A 333 8.60 18.69 18.39
C PRO A 333 7.61 18.65 17.22
N ASP A 334 7.83 19.58 16.30
CA ASP A 334 7.09 19.78 15.06
C ASP A 334 7.01 18.44 14.30
N ILE A 335 5.81 17.85 14.24
CA ILE A 335 5.58 16.54 13.61
C ILE A 335 5.80 16.62 12.09
N SER A 336 5.68 17.83 11.52
CA SER A 336 6.13 18.11 10.15
C SER A 336 7.63 17.89 9.96
N LEU A 337 8.47 18.09 11.00
CA LEU A 337 9.91 17.87 10.91
C LEU A 337 10.32 16.42 11.20
N ALA A 338 9.47 15.59 11.80
CA ALA A 338 9.80 14.19 12.11
C ALA A 338 9.66 13.27 10.89
N HIS A 339 8.62 13.47 10.07
CA HIS A 339 8.51 12.84 8.75
C HIS A 339 9.65 13.30 7.81
N TRP A 340 10.10 14.56 7.94
CA TRP A 340 11.28 15.09 7.24
C TRP A 340 12.64 14.63 7.82
N ARG A 341 12.68 14.04 9.02
CA ARG A 341 13.92 13.58 9.67
C ARG A 341 14.24 12.11 9.41
N ARG A 342 13.29 11.32 8.89
CA ARG A 342 13.54 9.91 8.47
C ARG A 342 13.67 9.72 6.96
N THR A 343 13.46 10.76 6.16
CA THR A 343 14.29 10.94 4.98
C THR A 343 15.69 11.25 5.49
N ALA A 344 16.64 10.31 5.35
CA ALA A 344 18.05 10.72 5.29
C ALA A 344 18.09 11.93 4.37
N LYS A 345 18.70 13.04 4.82
CA LYS A 345 18.84 14.26 4.02
C LYS A 345 19.70 13.96 2.80
N PHE A 346 19.10 13.31 1.82
CA PHE A 346 19.46 13.43 0.44
C PHE A 346 19.00 14.84 0.08
N SER A 347 19.95 15.67 -0.32
CA SER A 347 19.67 16.98 -0.88
C SER A 347 18.67 16.85 -2.05
N ASP A 348 17.99 17.93 -2.45
CA ASP A 348 17.17 17.92 -3.67
C ASP A 348 17.99 17.51 -4.92
N GLU A 349 19.31 17.63 -4.87
CA GLU A 349 20.25 17.12 -5.89
C GLU A 349 20.39 15.58 -5.81
N ASP A 350 20.32 15.00 -4.62
CA ASP A 350 20.43 13.55 -4.38
C ASP A 350 19.13 12.79 -4.70
N TYR A 351 17.94 13.37 -4.46
CA TYR A 351 16.66 12.76 -4.85
C TYR A 351 16.49 12.72 -6.38
N ASN A 352 16.90 13.80 -7.06
CA ASN A 352 16.99 13.82 -8.53
C ASN A 352 18.06 12.84 -9.04
N GLY A 353 19.17 12.67 -8.31
CA GLY A 353 20.21 11.69 -8.61
C GLY A 353 19.71 10.23 -8.51
N LEU A 354 19.03 9.87 -7.41
CA LEU A 354 18.53 8.51 -7.21
C LEU A 354 17.38 8.16 -8.17
N ALA A 355 16.45 9.09 -8.41
CA ALA A 355 15.40 8.92 -9.41
C ALA A 355 15.96 8.77 -10.83
N HIS A 356 17.01 9.55 -11.17
CA HIS A 356 17.74 9.37 -12.42
C HIS A 356 18.40 7.98 -12.51
N TRP A 357 19.00 7.49 -11.41
CA TRP A 357 19.56 6.14 -11.36
C TRP A 357 18.50 5.06 -11.56
N TYR A 358 17.33 5.17 -10.91
CA TYR A 358 16.23 4.22 -11.13
C TYR A 358 15.72 4.25 -12.56
N GLY A 359 15.46 5.43 -13.12
CA GLY A 359 15.05 5.55 -14.52
C GLY A 359 16.07 4.97 -15.49
N ARG A 360 17.37 5.19 -15.23
CA ARG A 360 18.46 4.64 -16.04
C ARG A 360 18.55 3.11 -15.92
N ILE A 361 18.39 2.56 -14.72
CA ILE A 361 18.36 1.11 -14.46
C ILE A 361 17.13 0.48 -15.12
N ASP A 362 15.94 1.06 -14.97
CA ASP A 362 14.70 0.53 -15.54
C ASP A 362 14.69 0.59 -17.06
N SER A 363 15.18 1.68 -17.66
CA SER A 363 15.35 1.78 -19.11
C SER A 363 16.28 0.68 -19.64
N LYS A 364 17.45 0.51 -19.00
CA LYS A 364 18.42 -0.52 -19.42
C LYS A 364 17.94 -1.94 -19.15
N PHE A 365 17.20 -2.15 -18.06
CA PHE A 365 16.56 -3.43 -17.77
C PHE A 365 15.49 -3.77 -18.80
N ALA A 366 14.63 -2.82 -19.20
CA ALA A 366 13.61 -3.02 -20.21
C ALA A 366 14.24 -3.39 -21.56
N GLU A 367 15.28 -2.66 -21.99
CA GLU A 367 16.05 -2.99 -23.20
C GLU A 367 16.65 -4.41 -23.12
N LEU A 368 17.28 -4.75 -21.99
CA LEU A 368 17.89 -6.05 -21.78
C LEU A 368 16.87 -7.20 -21.80
N LYS A 369 15.72 -7.00 -21.14
CA LYS A 369 14.64 -7.98 -21.07
C LYS A 369 14.04 -8.23 -22.45
N LEU A 370 13.77 -7.18 -23.23
CA LEU A 370 13.29 -7.31 -24.60
C LEU A 370 14.30 -8.05 -25.50
N ALA A 371 15.59 -7.70 -25.39
CA ALA A 371 16.63 -8.38 -26.16
C ALA A 371 16.78 -9.86 -25.76
N MET A 372 16.63 -10.18 -24.47
CA MET A 372 16.61 -11.55 -23.96
C MET A 372 15.44 -12.34 -24.53
N GLU A 373 14.24 -11.76 -24.50
CA GLU A 373 13.03 -12.38 -25.03
C GLU A 373 13.18 -12.68 -26.52
N GLN A 374 13.62 -11.68 -27.31
CA GLN A 374 13.86 -11.84 -28.74
C GLN A 374 14.90 -12.93 -29.02
N HIS A 375 16.04 -12.91 -28.31
CA HIS A 375 17.10 -13.89 -28.49
C HIS A 375 16.62 -15.33 -28.21
N LEU A 376 15.89 -15.54 -27.11
CA LEU A 376 15.39 -16.85 -26.74
C LEU A 376 14.32 -17.33 -27.72
N VAL A 377 13.37 -16.49 -28.11
CA VAL A 377 12.36 -16.84 -29.13
C VAL A 377 13.03 -17.26 -30.45
N ASP A 378 14.02 -16.49 -30.94
CA ASP A 378 14.76 -16.83 -32.15
C ASP A 378 15.49 -18.19 -32.02
N LEU A 379 16.11 -18.44 -30.86
CA LEU A 379 16.83 -19.67 -30.56
C LEU A 379 15.88 -20.88 -30.58
N TYR A 380 14.75 -20.80 -29.89
CA TYR A 380 13.78 -21.90 -29.82
C TYR A 380 13.05 -22.11 -31.15
N ARG A 381 12.75 -21.04 -31.89
CA ARG A 381 12.22 -21.15 -33.26
C ARG A 381 13.16 -21.93 -34.18
N ARG A 382 14.47 -21.69 -34.09
CA ARG A 382 15.45 -22.45 -34.88
C ARG A 382 15.54 -23.90 -34.44
N LYS A 383 15.58 -24.17 -33.13
CA LYS A 383 15.52 -25.56 -32.62
C LYS A 383 14.30 -26.30 -33.17
N SER A 384 13.14 -25.64 -33.25
CA SER A 384 11.93 -26.23 -33.86
C SER A 384 12.16 -26.63 -35.31
N LEU A 385 12.75 -25.74 -36.12
CA LEU A 385 13.02 -25.99 -37.54
C LEU A 385 14.07 -27.09 -37.73
N ASP A 386 15.11 -27.11 -36.92
CA ASP A 386 16.17 -28.10 -36.98
C ASP A 386 15.61 -29.50 -36.64
N LEU A 387 14.83 -29.61 -35.55
CA LEU A 387 14.13 -30.86 -35.19
C LEU A 387 13.16 -31.34 -36.26
N ARG A 388 12.38 -30.43 -36.88
CA ARG A 388 11.49 -30.78 -38.00
C ARG A 388 12.25 -31.28 -39.23
N SER A 389 13.42 -30.67 -39.53
CA SER A 389 14.25 -31.15 -40.63
C SER A 389 14.91 -32.50 -40.33
N GLU A 390 15.29 -32.75 -39.08
CA GLU A 390 15.86 -34.02 -38.64
C GLU A 390 14.82 -35.15 -38.70
N ILE A 391 13.61 -34.91 -38.20
CA ILE A 391 12.48 -35.85 -38.32
C ILE A 391 12.17 -36.13 -39.80
N ARG A 392 12.18 -35.11 -40.66
CA ARG A 392 11.98 -35.29 -42.11
C ARG A 392 13.08 -36.16 -42.74
N SER A 393 14.33 -35.98 -42.35
CA SER A 393 15.43 -36.81 -42.87
C SER A 393 15.41 -38.24 -42.35
N ILE A 394 14.83 -38.49 -41.17
CA ILE A 394 14.67 -39.84 -40.61
C ILE A 394 13.49 -40.56 -41.28
N ASN A 395 12.42 -39.85 -41.63
CA ASN A 395 11.24 -40.40 -42.32
C ASN A 395 11.42 -40.53 -43.84
N GLN A 396 12.57 -40.13 -44.39
CA GLN A 396 12.98 -40.46 -45.76
C GLN A 396 13.76 -41.77 -45.70
N ASP A 397 13.12 -42.88 -46.07
CA ASP A 397 13.75 -44.19 -46.14
C ASP A 397 14.94 -44.17 -47.14
N PRO A 398 16.06 -44.87 -46.89
CA PRO A 398 17.21 -44.93 -47.78
C PRO A 398 17.04 -45.94 -48.93
N SER A 399 15.80 -46.16 -49.39
CA SER A 399 15.50 -47.07 -50.50
C SER A 399 14.99 -46.30 -51.71
N GLU A 400 15.91 -45.74 -52.49
CA GLU A 400 15.84 -45.75 -53.96
C GLU A 400 17.21 -45.31 -54.51
N GLU A 401 17.98 -46.34 -54.84
CA GLU A 401 18.83 -46.48 -56.03
C GLU A 401 19.85 -45.38 -56.37
N ASN A 402 21.13 -45.78 -56.26
CA ASN A 402 22.17 -45.69 -57.29
C ASN A 402 22.04 -44.53 -58.29
N ASP A 403 22.88 -43.50 -58.11
CA ASP A 403 23.56 -42.95 -59.29
C ASP A 403 24.97 -42.50 -58.92
N GLU A 404 25.93 -43.09 -59.64
CA GLU A 404 27.34 -42.77 -59.59
C GLU A 404 27.56 -41.36 -60.15
N SER A 405 27.63 -40.36 -59.28
CA SER A 405 28.24 -39.08 -59.66
C SER A 405 29.01 -38.51 -58.48
N GLY A 406 30.34 -38.65 -58.58
CA GLY A 406 31.28 -37.93 -57.74
C GLY A 406 31.09 -36.44 -57.92
N GLY A 407 30.35 -35.84 -57.01
CA GLY A 407 30.18 -34.41 -56.91
C GLY A 407 30.10 -34.08 -55.44
N ASP A 408 31.03 -33.25 -54.98
CA ASP A 408 31.13 -32.68 -53.64
C ASP A 408 29.74 -32.17 -53.21
N GLY A 409 29.00 -33.02 -52.49
CA GLY A 409 27.64 -32.78 -52.05
C GLY A 409 27.63 -31.79 -50.91
N VAL A 410 28.03 -30.55 -51.21
CA VAL A 410 27.93 -29.41 -50.31
C VAL A 410 26.46 -29.25 -49.98
N ARG A 411 26.07 -29.82 -48.84
CA ARG A 411 24.82 -29.55 -48.11
C ARG A 411 24.46 -28.09 -48.36
N PRO A 412 23.26 -27.76 -48.88
CA PRO A 412 22.91 -26.36 -49.13
C PRO A 412 23.13 -25.60 -47.83
N GLN A 413 24.15 -24.75 -47.79
CA GLN A 413 24.41 -23.92 -46.62
C GLN A 413 23.20 -22.99 -46.52
N ARG A 414 22.28 -23.34 -45.61
CA ARG A 414 21.15 -22.47 -45.27
C ARG A 414 21.75 -21.09 -44.99
N PRO A 415 21.25 -20.01 -45.62
CA PRO A 415 21.82 -18.70 -45.47
C PRO A 415 21.85 -18.34 -43.97
N PRO A 416 22.95 -17.74 -43.47
CA PRO A 416 23.08 -17.39 -42.06
C PRO A 416 22.12 -16.23 -41.74
N ARG A 417 20.84 -16.54 -41.48
CA ARG A 417 19.85 -15.54 -41.03
C ARG A 417 20.06 -15.25 -39.54
N ASP A 418 20.48 -14.01 -39.27
CA ASP A 418 20.33 -13.12 -38.10
C ASP A 418 20.41 -13.60 -36.64
N LEU A 419 20.71 -14.86 -36.36
CA LEU A 419 20.98 -15.30 -34.97
C LEU A 419 22.22 -14.68 -34.36
N ARG A 420 23.22 -14.38 -35.20
CA ARG A 420 24.39 -13.62 -34.76
C ARG A 420 23.98 -12.21 -34.32
N SER A 421 22.89 -11.66 -34.83
CA SER A 421 22.47 -10.28 -34.55
C SER A 421 21.77 -10.19 -33.19
N SER A 422 20.72 -11.00 -32.92
CA SER A 422 19.99 -10.95 -31.64
C SER A 422 20.82 -11.46 -30.45
N SER A 423 21.64 -12.50 -30.64
CA SER A 423 22.56 -12.99 -29.60
C SER A 423 23.65 -11.97 -29.24
N LYS A 424 24.20 -11.26 -30.24
CA LYS A 424 25.18 -10.18 -30.00
C LYS A 424 24.53 -9.01 -29.26
N ILE A 425 23.34 -8.57 -29.66
CA ILE A 425 22.62 -7.47 -29.02
C ILE A 425 22.33 -7.80 -27.54
N TYR A 426 21.82 -8.99 -27.25
CA TYR A 426 21.60 -9.44 -25.88
C TYR A 426 22.91 -9.48 -25.06
N SER A 427 24.00 -10.00 -25.63
CA SER A 427 25.31 -10.05 -24.97
C SER A 427 25.88 -8.65 -24.67
N ILE A 428 25.73 -7.70 -25.60
CA ILE A 428 26.15 -6.30 -25.42
C ILE A 428 25.35 -5.65 -24.29
N LEU A 429 24.01 -5.74 -24.34
CA LEU A 429 23.15 -5.15 -23.31
C LEU A 429 23.38 -5.77 -21.93
N LYS A 430 23.70 -7.07 -21.85
CA LYS A 430 24.05 -7.73 -20.59
C LYS A 430 25.36 -7.20 -20.02
N LYS A 431 26.34 -6.88 -20.86
CA LYS A 431 27.59 -6.21 -20.44
C LYS A 431 27.33 -4.77 -20.00
N ASP A 432 26.50 -4.04 -20.72
CA ASP A 432 26.13 -2.66 -20.36
C ASP A 432 25.37 -2.60 -19.04
N PHE A 433 24.48 -3.56 -18.77
CA PHE A 433 23.77 -3.66 -17.50
C PHE A 433 24.72 -3.98 -16.33
N LYS A 434 25.70 -4.87 -16.56
CA LYS A 434 26.75 -5.16 -15.57
C LYS A 434 27.68 -3.96 -15.35
N LYS A 435 27.96 -3.17 -16.39
CA LYS A 435 28.68 -1.91 -16.26
C LYS A 435 27.89 -0.91 -15.42
N LEU A 436 26.57 -0.84 -15.61
CA LEU A 436 25.68 0.00 -14.81
C LEU A 436 25.71 -0.38 -13.32
N GLU A 437 25.80 -1.66 -13.01
CA GLU A 437 26.03 -2.16 -11.63
C GLU A 437 27.32 -1.61 -11.04
N THR A 438 28.44 -1.72 -11.77
CA THR A 438 29.73 -1.18 -11.30
C THR A 438 29.73 0.35 -11.17
N GLU A 439 29.02 1.06 -12.05
CA GLU A 439 28.88 2.52 -11.95
C GLU A 439 28.02 2.91 -10.73
N ALA A 440 26.96 2.15 -10.44
CA ALA A 440 26.10 2.38 -9.28
C ALA A 440 26.83 2.13 -7.94
N GLU A 441 27.73 1.16 -7.89
CA GLU A 441 28.58 0.87 -6.72
C GLU A 441 29.57 2.00 -6.39
N ALA A 442 29.94 2.83 -7.37
CA ALA A 442 30.80 3.98 -7.18
C ALA A 442 30.06 5.23 -6.65
N THR A 443 28.74 5.15 -6.45
CA THR A 443 27.92 6.28 -6.02
C THR A 443 27.68 6.31 -4.51
N THR A 444 27.28 7.47 -3.99
CA THR A 444 26.80 7.64 -2.60
C THR A 444 25.53 6.82 -2.30
N PHE A 445 24.84 6.33 -3.34
CA PHE A 445 23.62 5.52 -3.25
C PHE A 445 23.88 4.01 -3.34
N ALA A 446 25.15 3.57 -3.36
CA ALA A 446 25.53 2.18 -3.59
C ALA A 446 24.75 1.14 -2.75
N PRO A 447 24.49 1.33 -1.44
CA PRO A 447 23.72 0.36 -0.66
C PRO A 447 22.29 0.17 -1.19
N THR A 448 21.64 1.25 -1.60
CA THR A 448 20.26 1.25 -2.10
C THR A 448 20.18 0.74 -3.53
N LEU A 449 21.09 1.20 -4.41
CA LEU A 449 21.11 0.78 -5.81
C LEU A 449 21.54 -0.67 -5.98
N ARG A 450 22.44 -1.20 -5.14
CA ARG A 450 22.84 -2.62 -5.17
C ARG A 450 21.65 -3.55 -4.93
N VAL A 451 20.78 -3.22 -3.96
CA VAL A 451 19.57 -4.01 -3.70
C VAL A 451 18.59 -3.93 -4.87
N TYR A 452 18.42 -2.75 -5.47
CA TYR A 452 17.54 -2.57 -6.62
C TYR A 452 18.03 -3.33 -7.85
N ILE A 453 19.31 -3.22 -8.19
CA ILE A 453 19.93 -3.95 -9.31
C ILE A 453 19.89 -5.46 -9.07
N SER A 454 20.12 -5.92 -7.84
CA SER A 454 19.97 -7.33 -7.47
C SER A 454 18.54 -7.83 -7.70
N THR A 455 17.54 -7.02 -7.37
CA THR A 455 16.12 -7.34 -7.63
C THR A 455 15.83 -7.42 -9.12
N LYS A 456 16.34 -6.48 -9.93
CA LYS A 456 16.19 -6.52 -11.40
C LYS A 456 16.89 -7.73 -12.00
N ASN A 457 18.06 -8.11 -11.50
CA ASN A 457 18.74 -9.34 -11.92
C ASN A 457 17.91 -10.59 -11.56
N TYR A 458 17.27 -10.61 -10.39
CA TYR A 458 16.36 -11.69 -10.01
C TYR A 458 15.13 -11.74 -10.91
N GLU A 459 14.47 -10.60 -11.17
CA GLU A 459 13.34 -10.49 -12.11
C GLU A 459 13.70 -10.95 -13.51
N LEU A 460 14.90 -10.59 -14.00
CA LEU A 460 15.41 -11.04 -15.29
C LEU A 460 15.59 -12.56 -15.31
N SER A 461 16.14 -13.14 -14.24
CA SER A 461 16.36 -14.59 -14.14
C SER A 461 15.04 -15.36 -14.11
N GLU A 462 14.04 -14.89 -13.35
CA GLU A 462 12.71 -15.51 -13.32
C GLU A 462 12.00 -15.38 -14.67
N ALA A 463 12.09 -14.22 -15.33
CA ALA A 463 11.56 -14.05 -16.68
C ALA A 463 12.25 -14.98 -17.69
N GLU A 464 13.57 -15.15 -17.60
CA GLU A 464 14.34 -16.07 -18.44
C GLU A 464 13.88 -17.52 -18.25
N LYS A 465 13.72 -17.97 -17.00
CA LYS A 465 13.23 -19.32 -16.68
C LYS A 465 11.82 -19.56 -17.20
N ALA A 466 10.90 -18.63 -16.92
CA ALA A 466 9.51 -18.74 -17.36
C ALA A 466 9.39 -18.77 -18.89
N LEU A 467 10.19 -17.94 -19.59
CA LEU A 467 10.21 -17.94 -21.04
C LEU A 467 10.78 -19.24 -21.61
N LYS A 468 11.92 -19.73 -21.08
CA LYS A 468 12.49 -21.01 -21.50
C LYS A 468 11.50 -22.16 -21.32
N GLN A 469 10.79 -22.20 -20.19
CA GLN A 469 9.78 -23.23 -19.94
C GLN A 469 8.63 -23.14 -20.94
N ARG A 470 8.11 -21.93 -21.21
CA ARG A 470 7.06 -21.70 -22.21
C ARG A 470 7.51 -22.12 -23.60
N GLU A 471 8.71 -21.75 -24.03
CA GLU A 471 9.22 -22.09 -25.36
C GLU A 471 9.51 -23.59 -25.51
N VAL A 472 9.93 -24.27 -24.45
CA VAL A 472 10.05 -25.74 -24.43
C VAL A 472 8.69 -26.41 -24.58
N GLU A 473 7.65 -25.92 -23.90
CA GLU A 473 6.29 -26.46 -24.05
C GLU A 473 5.74 -26.18 -25.46
N ASN A 474 5.97 -24.98 -26.00
CA ASN A 474 5.62 -24.63 -27.38
C ASN A 474 6.32 -25.55 -28.39
N LEU A 475 7.60 -25.85 -28.18
CA LEU A 475 8.34 -26.82 -28.99
C LEU A 475 7.71 -28.21 -28.90
N ARG A 476 7.40 -28.68 -27.70
CA ARG A 476 6.79 -30.00 -27.47
C ARG A 476 5.45 -30.12 -28.19
N LEU A 477 4.55 -29.16 -27.97
CA LEU A 477 3.24 -29.13 -28.63
C LEU A 477 3.39 -29.02 -30.15
N GLY A 478 4.29 -28.16 -30.64
CA GLY A 478 4.54 -27.98 -32.06
C GLY A 478 5.18 -29.19 -32.76
N LEU A 479 5.90 -30.05 -32.02
CA LEU A 479 6.41 -31.33 -32.50
C LEU A 479 5.32 -32.41 -32.52
N ILE A 480 4.54 -32.52 -31.45
CA ILE A 480 3.38 -33.44 -31.38
C ILE A 480 2.44 -33.16 -32.56
N GLN A 481 2.11 -31.88 -32.77
CA GLN A 481 1.26 -31.48 -33.89
C GLN A 481 1.88 -31.88 -35.24
N TYR A 482 3.16 -31.58 -35.45
CA TYR A 482 3.86 -31.91 -36.71
C TYR A 482 3.82 -33.41 -37.00
N ILE A 483 4.12 -34.26 -36.01
CA ILE A 483 4.09 -35.73 -36.13
C ILE A 483 2.66 -36.22 -36.40
N SER A 484 1.67 -35.74 -35.64
CA SER A 484 0.28 -36.14 -35.81
C SER A 484 -0.31 -35.75 -37.18
N THR A 485 0.14 -34.63 -37.76
CA THR A 485 -0.26 -34.20 -39.11
C THR A 485 0.43 -35.00 -40.21
N SER A 486 1.67 -35.46 -40.00
CA SER A 486 2.35 -36.34 -40.97
C SER A 486 1.72 -37.74 -41.03
N ASP A 487 1.19 -38.25 -39.91
CA ASP A 487 0.51 -39.56 -39.88
C ASP A 487 -0.87 -39.52 -40.58
N SER A 488 -1.56 -38.38 -40.56
CA SER A 488 -2.82 -38.19 -41.29
C SER A 488 -2.68 -38.07 -42.82
N SER A 489 -1.46 -37.84 -43.33
CA SER A 489 -1.18 -37.85 -44.79
C SER A 489 -0.74 -39.21 -45.33
N VAL A 490 -0.59 -40.23 -44.48
CA VAL A 490 -0.14 -41.59 -44.87
C VAL A 490 -1.26 -42.64 -44.73
N SER A 491 -2.45 -42.27 -44.25
CA SER A 491 -3.61 -43.18 -44.12
C SER A 491 -4.77 -42.87 -45.07
N GLY A 492 -4.45 -42.29 -46.23
CA GLY A 492 -5.40 -42.08 -47.32
C GLY A 492 -4.93 -42.76 -48.60
N ASP A 493 -4.97 -44.09 -48.60
CA ASP A 493 -5.27 -44.94 -49.76
C ASP A 493 -5.85 -46.28 -49.28
#